data_AF-A0A1F4JRU4-F1
#
_entry.id   AF-A0A1F4JRU4-F1
#
_cell.length_a   1.000
_cell.length_b   1.000
_cell.length_c   1.000
_cell.angle_alpha   90.00
_cell.angle_beta   90.00
_cell.angle_gamma   90.00
#
_symmetry.space_group_name_H-M   'P 1'
#
loop_
_entity.id
_entity.type
_entity.pdbx_description
1 polymer ?
#
loop_
_entity_poly.entity_id
_entity_poly.type
_entity_poly.pdbx_seq_one_letter_code
_entity_poly.pdbx_strand_id
1 'polypeptide(L)'
;MTTSLIYVVGASGSGKDSLMDYGRERLADVSGVLFAHRYITRRAHAGGENHVSLSLQEFTARNKAGLFAMHWNSHGHEYGVGIEINQWLAKGITVV
;
A
#
# COMPACT_ATOMS: atom_id res chain seq x y z
N MET A 1 11.86 17.81 -10.71
CA MET A 1 12.10 16.68 -9.79
C MET A 1 11.50 15.45 -10.42
N THR A 2 12.22 14.33 -10.46
CA THR A 2 11.70 13.06 -10.97
C THR A 2 10.83 12.42 -9.90
N THR A 3 9.55 12.20 -10.20
CA THR A 3 8.65 11.45 -9.32
C THR A 3 8.94 9.96 -9.42
N SER A 4 8.87 9.23 -8.31
CA SER A 4 9.14 7.78 -8.30
C SER A 4 8.07 7.01 -7.54
N LEU A 5 7.79 5.81 -8.02
CA LEU A 5 7.05 4.78 -7.29
C LEU A 5 8.08 3.78 -6.77
N ILE A 6 8.19 3.64 -5.44
CA ILE A 6 9.21 2.86 -4.77
C ILE A 6 8.55 1.64 -4.14
N TYR A 7 8.86 0.45 -4.66
CA TYR A 7 8.36 -0.80 -4.07
C TYR A 7 9.35 -1.35 -3.04
N VAL A 8 8.89 -1.52 -1.80
CA VAL A 8 9.64 -2.22 -0.75
C VAL A 8 9.21 -3.68 -0.72
N VAL A 9 10.02 -4.56 -1.31
CA VAL A 9 9.72 -5.99 -1.47
C VAL A 9 10.79 -6.84 -0.79
N GLY A 10 10.38 -7.91 -0.13
CA GLY A 10 11.29 -8.84 0.54
C GLY A 10 10.55 -10.05 1.10
N ALA A 11 11.30 -11.09 1.47
CA ALA A 11 10.75 -12.29 2.09
C ALA A 11 10.02 -11.96 3.40
N SER A 12 9.14 -12.87 3.85
CA SER A 12 8.55 -12.75 5.18
C SER A 12 9.66 -12.74 6.24
N GLY A 13 9.58 -11.81 7.21
CA GLY A 13 10.61 -11.63 8.23
C GLY A 13 11.85 -10.83 7.80
N SER A 14 11.95 -10.35 6.55
CA SER A 14 13.13 -9.58 6.09
C SER A 14 13.23 -8.15 6.63
N GLY A 15 12.34 -7.74 7.56
CA GLY A 15 12.32 -6.40 8.14
C GLY A 15 11.61 -5.32 7.30
N LYS A 16 10.94 -5.68 6.20
CA LYS A 16 10.25 -4.73 5.31
C LYS A 16 9.22 -3.84 6.04
N ASP A 17 8.43 -4.41 6.94
CA ASP A 17 7.40 -3.67 7.66
C ASP A 17 8.03 -2.69 8.67
N SER A 18 9.09 -3.12 9.38
CA SER A 18 9.87 -2.26 10.26
C SER A 18 10.56 -1.10 9.51
N LEU A 19 11.07 -1.35 8.30
CA LEU A 19 11.62 -0.29 7.45
C LEU A 19 10.54 0.69 6.99
N MET A 20 9.34 0.19 6.65
CA MET A 20 8.21 1.03 6.27
C MET A 20 7.75 1.91 7.44
N ASP A 21 7.68 1.37 8.65
CA ASP A 21 7.30 2.12 9.84
C ASP A 21 8.37 3.17 10.20
N TYR A 22 9.64 2.80 10.17
CA TYR A 22 10.75 3.74 10.34
C TYR A 22 10.71 4.86 9.28
N GLY A 23 10.42 4.51 8.02
CA GLY A 23 10.27 5.48 6.93
C GLY A 23 9.13 6.46 7.18
N ARG A 24 7.94 5.97 7.58
CA ARG A 24 6.79 6.81 7.90
C ARG A 24 7.10 7.81 9.02
N GLU A 25 7.76 7.35 10.09
CA GLU A 25 8.12 8.22 11.21
C GLU A 25 9.13 9.31 10.80
N ARG A 26 10.14 8.95 10.00
CA ARG A 26 11.27 9.85 9.70
C ARG A 26 10.97 10.81 8.55
N LEU A 27 10.01 10.45 7.71
CA LEU A 27 9.58 11.25 6.57
C LEU A 27 8.24 11.96 6.82
N ALA A 28 7.68 11.88 8.03
CA ALA A 28 6.40 12.51 8.37
C ALA A 28 6.36 14.01 8.06
N ASP A 29 7.49 14.72 8.28
CA ASP A 29 7.62 16.16 8.04
C ASP A 29 8.22 16.50 6.66
N VAL A 30 8.56 15.49 5.85
CA VAL A 30 9.16 15.68 4.52
C VAL A 30 8.06 15.82 3.48
N SER A 31 7.94 17.00 2.89
CA SER A 31 7.00 17.23 1.79
C SER A 31 7.39 16.44 0.54
N GLY A 32 6.39 15.90 -0.17
CA GLY A 32 6.60 15.25 -1.47
C GLY A 32 6.86 13.76 -1.41
N VAL A 33 6.72 13.12 -0.24
CA VAL A 33 6.73 11.67 -0.08
C VAL A 33 5.42 11.23 0.59
N LEU A 34 4.76 10.21 0.05
CA LEU A 34 3.59 9.58 0.67
C LEU A 34 3.76 8.06 0.69
N PHE A 35 3.24 7.43 1.74
CA PHE A 35 3.18 5.98 1.85
C PHE A 35 1.78 5.51 1.46
N ALA A 36 1.68 4.65 0.46
CA ALA A 36 0.40 4.16 -0.02
C ALA A 36 -0.27 3.20 0.98
N HIS A 37 -1.60 3.22 1.01
CA HIS A 37 -2.37 2.20 1.72
C HIS A 37 -2.38 0.90 0.93
N ARG A 38 -2.23 -0.21 1.65
CA ARG A 38 -2.55 -1.55 1.15
C ARG A 38 -3.96 -1.91 1.60
N TYR A 39 -4.79 -2.38 0.69
CA TYR A 39 -6.13 -2.89 0.98
C TYR A 39 -6.06 -4.41 0.90
N ILE A 40 -6.33 -5.10 2.01
CA ILE A 40 -6.09 -6.55 2.09
C ILE A 40 -7.29 -7.23 2.75
N THR A 41 -7.68 -8.41 2.27
CA THR A 41 -8.77 -9.17 2.89
C THR A 41 -8.36 -9.97 4.13
N ARG A 42 -7.09 -9.87 4.50
CA ARG A 42 -6.56 -10.43 5.73
C ARG A 42 -7.00 -9.56 6.91
N ARG A 43 -7.19 -10.17 8.09
CA ARG A 43 -7.50 -9.42 9.31
C ARG A 43 -6.33 -8.52 9.72
N ALA A 44 -6.63 -7.28 10.11
CA ALA A 44 -5.66 -6.25 10.49
C ALA A 44 -4.59 -6.72 11.49
N HIS A 45 -4.98 -7.55 12.48
CA HIS A 45 -4.11 -7.97 13.58
C HIS A 45 -3.34 -9.28 13.32
N ALA A 46 -3.48 -9.92 12.15
CA ALA A 46 -2.90 -11.24 11.91
C ALA A 46 -1.39 -11.25 11.61
N GLY A 47 -0.71 -10.10 11.55
CA GLY A 47 0.71 -10.09 11.18
C GLY A 47 1.46 -8.76 11.23
N GLY A 48 1.01 -7.80 12.05
CA GLY A 48 1.73 -6.53 12.29
C GLY A 48 1.85 -5.58 11.08
N GLU A 49 1.31 -5.97 9.92
CA GLU A 49 1.35 -5.17 8.70
C GLU A 49 0.36 -4.01 8.79
N ASN A 50 0.82 -2.76 8.65
CA ASN A 50 -0.08 -1.61 8.50
C ASN A 50 -0.79 -1.70 7.14
N HIS A 51 -2.11 -1.97 7.18
CA HIS A 51 -2.99 -2.10 6.02
C HIS A 51 -4.45 -1.81 6.38
N VAL A 52 -5.24 -1.46 5.38
CA VAL A 52 -6.71 -1.35 5.48
C VAL A 52 -7.29 -2.75 5.27
N SER A 53 -7.85 -3.34 6.32
CA SER A 53 -8.50 -4.64 6.25
C SER A 53 -9.90 -4.51 5.63
N LEU A 54 -10.18 -5.30 4.60
CA LEU A 54 -11.46 -5.34 3.90
C LEU A 54 -12.11 -6.72 4.00
N SER A 55 -13.44 -6.78 3.98
CA SER A 55 -14.12 -8.03 3.62
C SER A 55 -13.89 -8.35 2.14
N LEU A 56 -14.06 -9.62 1.76
CA LEU A 56 -14.00 -10.03 0.35
C LEU A 56 -15.06 -9.29 -0.49
N GLN A 57 -16.25 -9.04 0.08
CA GLN A 57 -17.32 -8.32 -0.60
C GLN A 57 -16.91 -6.87 -0.91
N GLU A 58 -16.35 -6.18 0.08
CA GLU A 58 -15.85 -4.81 -0.08
C GLU A 58 -14.69 -4.72 -1.07
N PHE A 59 -13.74 -5.67 -1.02
CA PHE A 59 -12.64 -5.74 -1.98
C PHE A 59 -13.18 -5.93 -3.41
N THR A 60 -14.09 -6.89 -3.60
CA THR A 60 -14.71 -7.18 -4.90
C THR A 60 -15.46 -5.97 -5.45
N ALA A 61 -16.22 -5.27 -4.60
CA ALA A 61 -16.95 -4.07 -5.00
C ALA A 61 -15.99 -2.96 -5.47
N ARG A 62 -14.91 -2.71 -4.71
CA ARG A 62 -13.89 -1.72 -5.09
C ARG A 62 -13.16 -2.09 -6.38
N ASN A 63 -12.83 -3.37 -6.57
CA ASN A 63 -12.19 -3.83 -7.79
C ASN A 63 -13.09 -3.62 -9.02
N LYS A 64 -14.37 -4.00 -8.94
CA LYS A 64 -15.36 -3.76 -10.01
C LYS A 64 -15.57 -2.28 -10.32
N ALA A 65 -15.41 -1.41 -9.33
CA ALA A 65 -15.47 0.03 -9.50
C ALA A 65 -14.17 0.67 -10.03
N GLY A 66 -13.12 -0.13 -10.31
CA GLY A 66 -11.85 0.37 -10.84
C GLY A 66 -11.03 1.16 -9.82
N LEU A 67 -11.21 0.90 -8.52
CA LEU A 67 -10.56 1.68 -7.45
C LEU A 67 -9.15 1.20 -7.08
N PHE A 68 -8.61 0.20 -7.77
CA PHE A 68 -7.25 -0.29 -7.57
C PHE A 68 -6.39 -0.01 -8.80
N ALA A 69 -5.20 0.56 -8.59
CA ALA A 69 -4.17 0.63 -9.62
C ALA A 69 -3.51 -0.74 -9.85
N MET A 70 -3.41 -1.55 -8.80
CA MET A 70 -2.89 -2.91 -8.84
C MET A 70 -3.64 -3.77 -7.85
N HIS A 71 -3.97 -5.01 -8.23
CA HIS A 71 -4.54 -6.00 -7.32
C HIS A 71 -4.07 -7.41 -7.68
N TRP A 72 -3.96 -8.28 -6.67
CA TRP A 72 -3.55 -9.67 -6.84
C TRP A 72 -4.05 -10.55 -5.69
N ASN A 73 -4.04 -11.86 -5.90
CA ASN A 73 -4.31 -12.86 -4.87
C ASN A 73 -3.01 -13.51 -4.38
N SER A 74 -2.89 -13.74 -3.08
CA SER A 74 -1.80 -14.53 -2.50
C SER A 74 -2.25 -15.18 -1.20
N HIS A 75 -1.89 -16.45 -0.99
CA HIS A 75 -2.18 -17.20 0.25
C HIS A 75 -3.65 -17.12 0.70
N GLY A 76 -4.60 -17.11 -0.25
CA GLY A 76 -6.03 -17.04 0.04
C GLY A 76 -6.55 -15.66 0.47
N HIS A 77 -5.75 -14.60 0.26
CA HIS A 77 -6.15 -13.22 0.50
C HIS A 77 -5.99 -12.36 -0.75
N GLU A 78 -6.89 -11.40 -0.91
CA GLU A 78 -6.80 -10.37 -1.93
C GLU A 78 -5.96 -9.20 -1.40
N TYR A 79 -5.16 -8.62 -2.28
CA TYR A 79 -4.30 -7.48 -2.03
C TYR A 79 -4.57 -6.42 -3.11
N GLY A 80 -4.63 -5.17 -2.69
CA GLY A 80 -4.88 -4.04 -3.57
C GLY A 80 -4.04 -2.83 -3.18
N VAL A 81 -3.54 -2.13 -4.19
CA VAL A 81 -2.99 -0.77 -4.08
C VAL A 81 -3.98 0.16 -4.76
N GLY A 82 -4.43 1.17 -4.02
CA GLY A 82 -5.49 2.06 -4.48
C GLY A 82 -5.06 2.94 -5.66
N ILE A 83 -6.05 3.36 -6.45
CA ILE A 83 -5.83 4.18 -7.65
C ILE A 83 -5.27 5.59 -7.34
N GLU A 84 -5.35 6.03 -6.08
CA GLU A 84 -4.80 7.30 -5.58
C GLU A 84 -3.31 7.47 -5.90
N ILE A 85 -2.53 6.39 -6.02
CA ILE A 85 -1.11 6.46 -6.36
C ILE A 85 -0.88 7.19 -7.69
N ASN A 86 -1.78 7.01 -8.67
CA ASN A 86 -1.68 7.65 -9.98
C ASN A 86 -1.84 9.17 -9.86
N GLN A 87 -2.73 9.61 -8.97
CA GLN A 87 -2.97 11.03 -8.73
C GLN A 87 -1.82 11.68 -7.98
N TRP A 88 -1.22 10.97 -7.02
CA TRP A 88 -0.04 11.46 -6.29
C TRP A 88 1.19 11.56 -7.20
N LEU A 89 1.45 10.53 -8.00
CA LEU A 89 2.55 10.54 -8.96
C LEU A 89 2.40 11.68 -10.00
N ALA A 90 1.18 11.89 -10.52
CA ALA A 90 0.90 12.99 -11.44
C ALA A 90 1.11 14.38 -10.81
N LYS A 91 1.01 14.50 -9.49
CA LYS A 91 1.29 15.73 -8.73
C LYS A 91 2.77 15.91 -8.37
N GLY A 92 3.65 15.02 -8.81
CA GLY A 92 5.07 15.08 -8.47
C GLY A 92 5.40 14.56 -7.07
N ILE A 93 4.48 13.80 -6.44
CA ILE A 93 4.70 13.16 -5.14
C ILE A 93 5.33 11.78 -5.33
N THR A 94 6.46 11.54 -4.71
CA THR A 94 7.05 10.20 -4.62
C THR A 94 6.19 9.32 -3.72
N VAL A 95 5.85 8.13 -4.20
CA VAL A 95 5.00 7.18 -3.49
C VAL A 95 5.82 5.95 -3.10
N VAL A 96 5.74 5.56 -1.83
CA VAL A 96 6.34 4.35 -1.26
C VAL A 96 5.25 3.33 -0.94
#